data_AF-K1PET2-F1
#
_entry.id   AF-K1PET2-F1
#
_cell.length_a   1.000
_cell.length_b   1.000
_cell.length_c   1.000
_cell.angle_alpha   90.00
_cell.angle_beta   90.00
_cell.angle_gamma   90.00
#
_symmetry.space_group_name_H-M   'P 1'
#
loop_
_entity.id
_entity.type
_entity.pdbx_description
1 polymer ?
#
loop_
_entity_poly.entity_id
_entity_poly.type
_entity_poly.pdbx_seq_one_letter_code
_entity_poly.pdbx_strand_id
1 'polypeptide(L)'
;MFETPVAWAMLLPIFLNVVPEWKCSDSSNASLTYNSSFTSNISFLLSINDKSCSESGLLCPEASFTKEIQTIVSEWSLVCDRKWIPGTITTIQMCGLLVGALVMGQLADIFGRRRLLYLAYSLLLAVSLGSAFANSWQLFAVFRFFIGALVGSVMVVNFVLPLEFVTPSWRTFCGCVGFWAVGLMTLAVWGYFITNWRYLVIGTSVSGVFMLFSWWFVPESPRWLLSKGRYDEAEAILKTVARYNKVDLPDFSTLRKVSEVCTKTLN
;
A
#
# COMPACT_ATOMS: atom_id res chain seq x y z
N MET A 1 5.96 13.26 2.59
CA MET A 1 4.72 13.66 1.88
C MET A 1 4.03 12.44 1.25
N PHE A 2 4.69 11.70 0.34
CA PHE A 2 4.12 10.53 -0.35
C PHE A 2 3.75 9.34 0.54
N GLU A 3 4.17 9.32 1.81
CA GLU A 3 3.91 8.20 2.72
C GLU A 3 2.42 8.00 2.99
N THR A 4 1.60 9.06 3.03
CA THR A 4 0.17 8.93 3.35
C THR A 4 -0.57 8.08 2.31
N PRO A 5 -0.53 8.40 1.00
CA PRO A 5 -1.24 7.58 0.02
C PRO A 5 -0.60 6.21 -0.22
N VAL A 6 0.72 6.10 -0.02
CA VAL A 6 1.43 4.82 -0.09
C VAL A 6 1.01 3.90 1.05
N ALA A 7 0.84 4.45 2.26
CA ALA A 7 0.30 3.74 3.41
C ALA A 7 -1.12 3.24 3.13
N TRP A 8 -1.98 4.06 2.49
CA TRP A 8 -3.32 3.61 2.09
C TRP A 8 -3.25 2.38 1.17
N ALA A 9 -2.47 2.45 0.09
CA ALA A 9 -2.34 1.34 -0.86
C ALA A 9 -1.79 0.07 -0.20
N MET A 10 -0.81 0.22 0.70
CA MET A 10 -0.20 -0.89 1.43
C MET A 10 -1.16 -1.54 2.44
N LEU A 11 -1.92 -0.73 3.18
CA LEU A 11 -2.70 -1.16 4.34
C LEU A 11 -4.17 -1.43 4.02
N LEU A 12 -4.62 -1.08 2.81
CA LEU A 12 -5.96 -1.39 2.33
C LEU A 12 -6.41 -2.85 2.61
N PRO A 13 -5.56 -3.89 2.46
CA PRO A 13 -5.94 -5.28 2.75
C PRO A 13 -6.53 -5.49 4.15
N ILE A 14 -6.21 -4.64 5.14
CA ILE A 14 -6.78 -4.72 6.49
C ILE A 14 -8.30 -4.61 6.46
N PHE A 15 -8.85 -3.67 5.67
CA PHE A 15 -10.29 -3.45 5.53
C PHE A 15 -10.92 -4.40 4.52
N LEU A 16 -10.17 -4.75 3.47
CA LEU A 16 -10.67 -5.63 2.42
C LEU A 16 -10.82 -7.08 2.89
N ASN A 17 -9.91 -7.55 3.74
CA ASN A 17 -9.89 -8.94 4.20
C ASN A 17 -10.81 -9.19 5.40
N VAL A 18 -11.55 -8.18 5.86
CA VAL A 18 -12.55 -8.36 6.92
C VAL A 18 -13.59 -9.36 6.45
N VAL A 19 -13.82 -10.38 7.28
CA VAL A 19 -14.86 -11.38 7.07
C VAL A 19 -16.14 -10.82 7.70
N PRO A 20 -17.13 -10.37 6.89
CA PRO A 20 -18.41 -9.94 7.44
C PRO A 20 -19.14 -11.13 8.05
N GLU A 21 -20.10 -10.83 8.93
CA GLU A 21 -21.00 -11.86 9.44
C GLU A 21 -21.78 -12.49 8.28
N TRP A 22 -21.91 -13.81 8.33
CA TRP A 22 -22.62 -14.59 7.33
C TRP A 22 -23.41 -15.71 8.00
N LYS A 23 -24.55 -16.04 7.42
CA LYS A 23 -25.47 -17.08 7.91
C LYS A 23 -25.83 -18.01 6.76
N CYS A 24 -25.94 -19.30 7.05
CA CYS A 24 -26.62 -20.23 6.16
C CYS A 24 -28.12 -20.20 6.51
N SER A 25 -28.97 -20.03 5.49
CA SER A 25 -30.39 -20.29 5.63
C SER A 25 -30.58 -21.81 5.77
N ASP A 26 -31.09 -22.27 6.92
CA ASP A 26 -31.43 -23.68 7.12
C ASP A 26 -32.65 -24.01 6.27
N SER A 27 -32.43 -24.58 5.08
CA SER A 27 -33.49 -25.20 4.28
C SER A 27 -33.78 -26.63 4.76
N SER A 28 -33.82 -26.86 6.06
CA SER A 28 -34.26 -28.13 6.64
C SER A 28 -35.17 -27.89 7.83
N ASN A 29 -36.48 -27.99 7.55
CA ASN A 29 -37.43 -28.56 8.49
C ASN A 29 -36.96 -29.98 8.85
N ALA A 30 -35.93 -30.10 9.67
CA ALA A 30 -35.56 -31.36 10.30
C ALA A 30 -36.59 -31.61 11.41
N SER A 31 -37.78 -32.08 11.03
CA SER A 31 -38.67 -32.78 11.94
C SER A 31 -37.98 -34.08 12.33
N LEU A 32 -37.09 -34.01 13.32
CA LEU A 32 -36.56 -35.20 13.98
C LEU A 32 -37.68 -35.79 14.84
N THR A 33 -38.48 -36.69 14.24
CA THR A 33 -39.39 -37.55 14.99
C THR A 33 -38.55 -38.60 15.71
N TYR A 34 -38.03 -38.25 16.89
CA TYR A 34 -37.36 -39.22 17.74
C TYR A 34 -38.41 -39.91 18.61
N ASN A 35 -38.77 -41.14 18.25
CA ASN A 35 -39.54 -42.02 19.12
C ASN A 35 -38.64 -42.42 20.30
N SER A 36 -38.78 -41.72 21.42
CA SER A 36 -38.20 -42.15 22.69
C SER A 36 -39.26 -42.18 23.77
N SER A 37 -39.70 -43.39 24.11
CA SER A 37 -40.19 -43.72 25.45
C SER A 37 -39.02 -43.65 26.43
N PHE A 38 -38.56 -42.43 26.73
CA PHE A 38 -37.81 -42.12 27.95
C PHE A 38 -37.76 -40.60 28.10
N THR A 39 -38.54 -40.08 29.03
CA THR A 39 -38.50 -38.68 29.45
C THR A 39 -37.25 -38.42 30.26
N SER A 40 -36.26 -37.76 29.66
CA SER A 40 -35.31 -36.94 30.40
C SER A 40 -35.30 -35.54 29.78
N ASN A 41 -35.77 -34.58 30.56
CA ASN A 41 -35.68 -33.14 30.29
C ASN A 41 -34.21 -32.73 30.23
N ILE A 42 -33.61 -32.86 29.05
CA ILE A 42 -32.46 -32.07 28.67
C ILE A 42 -32.89 -31.35 27.41
N SER A 43 -33.48 -30.17 27.59
CA SER A 43 -33.48 -29.14 26.56
C SER A 43 -32.03 -28.68 26.38
N PHE A 44 -31.20 -29.54 25.77
CA PHE A 44 -30.02 -29.05 25.07
C PHE A 44 -30.59 -28.32 23.87
N LEU A 45 -30.86 -27.03 24.06
CA LEU A 45 -30.95 -26.11 22.94
C LEU A 45 -29.66 -26.34 22.17
N LEU A 46 -29.75 -27.07 21.05
CA LEU A 46 -28.79 -26.94 19.99
C LEU A 46 -28.77 -25.44 19.70
N SER A 47 -27.75 -24.77 20.22
CA SER A 47 -27.37 -23.45 19.80
C SER A 47 -27.02 -23.56 18.33
N ILE A 48 -28.03 -23.47 17.46
CA ILE A 48 -27.86 -23.27 16.01
C ILE A 48 -27.41 -21.82 15.86
N ASN A 49 -26.18 -21.57 16.24
CA ASN A 49 -25.56 -20.27 16.14
C ASN A 49 -24.06 -20.49 16.02
N ASP A 50 -23.63 -21.12 14.94
CA ASP A 50 -22.22 -21.12 14.61
C ASP A 50 -22.01 -21.21 13.11
N LYS A 51 -20.95 -20.54 12.66
CA LYS A 51 -20.49 -20.40 11.28
C LYS A 51 -20.09 -21.76 10.72
N SER A 52 -21.05 -22.62 10.40
CA SER A 52 -20.80 -24.00 9.98
C SER A 52 -20.54 -24.07 8.48
N CYS A 53 -19.27 -24.23 8.14
CA CYS A 53 -18.90 -24.84 6.87
C CYS A 53 -19.33 -26.32 6.91
N SER A 54 -19.67 -26.92 5.77
CA SER A 54 -19.95 -28.36 5.71
C SER A 54 -18.74 -29.16 6.21
N GLU A 55 -18.91 -30.41 6.66
CA GLU A 55 -17.79 -31.29 7.06
C GLU A 55 -16.75 -31.47 5.94
N SER A 56 -17.16 -31.28 4.67
CA SER A 56 -16.28 -31.28 3.50
C SER A 56 -15.59 -29.94 3.23
N GLY A 57 -15.81 -28.91 4.06
CA GLY A 57 -15.21 -27.58 3.92
C GLY A 57 -15.89 -26.64 2.93
N LEU A 58 -16.99 -27.08 2.29
CA LEU A 58 -17.74 -26.25 1.34
C LEU A 58 -18.69 -25.27 2.03
N LEU A 59 -18.88 -24.12 1.39
CA LEU A 59 -19.87 -23.10 1.76
C LEU A 59 -21.30 -23.57 1.43
N CYS A 60 -22.27 -23.25 2.29
CA CYS A 60 -23.68 -23.55 2.04
C CYS A 60 -24.19 -22.85 0.76
N PRO A 61 -25.08 -23.49 -0.03
CA PRO A 61 -25.63 -22.90 -1.25
C PRO A 61 -26.52 -21.66 -1.00
N GLU A 62 -27.13 -21.54 0.19
CA GLU A 62 -27.93 -20.37 0.61
C GLU A 62 -27.19 -19.48 1.63
N ALA A 63 -25.87 -19.39 1.55
CA ALA A 63 -25.10 -18.48 2.40
C ALA A 63 -25.42 -17.01 2.05
N SER A 64 -25.83 -16.24 3.06
CA SER A 64 -26.06 -14.80 2.93
C SER A 64 -25.10 -14.02 3.83
N PHE A 65 -24.42 -13.04 3.24
CA PHE A 65 -23.55 -12.10 3.95
C PHE A 65 -24.35 -10.85 4.36
N THR A 66 -24.05 -10.31 5.54
CA THR A 66 -24.64 -9.04 5.98
C THR A 66 -24.28 -7.93 4.99
N LYS A 67 -25.30 -7.21 4.48
CA LYS A 67 -25.14 -6.20 3.42
C LYS A 67 -24.41 -4.92 3.86
N GLU A 68 -24.21 -4.72 5.15
CA GLU A 68 -23.60 -3.51 5.72
C GLU A 68 -22.14 -3.32 5.29
N ILE A 69 -21.40 -4.41 5.08
CA ILE A 69 -19.97 -4.38 4.72
C ILE A 69 -19.73 -5.24 3.48
N GLN A 70 -19.37 -4.58 2.38
CA GLN A 70 -19.03 -5.24 1.12
C GLN A 70 -17.50 -5.32 1.01
N THR A 71 -16.96 -6.51 1.21
CA THR A 71 -15.53 -6.81 1.21
C THR A 71 -15.18 -7.79 0.10
N ILE A 72 -13.89 -7.99 -0.17
CA ILE A 72 -13.47 -9.00 -1.16
C ILE A 72 -13.89 -10.41 -0.73
N VAL A 73 -14.05 -10.63 0.58
CA VAL A 73 -14.47 -11.90 1.16
C VAL A 73 -15.94 -12.17 0.88
N SER A 74 -16.82 -11.17 1.05
CA SER A 74 -18.24 -11.34 0.74
C SER A 74 -18.51 -11.37 -0.77
N GLU A 75 -17.73 -10.65 -1.58
CA GLU A 75 -17.92 -10.64 -3.04
C GLU A 75 -17.53 -11.96 -3.71
N TRP A 76 -16.40 -12.56 -3.32
CA TRP A 76 -15.93 -13.82 -3.91
C TRP A 76 -16.15 -15.03 -2.99
N SER A 77 -16.96 -14.87 -1.93
CA SER A 77 -17.28 -15.93 -0.97
C SER A 77 -16.04 -16.67 -0.45
N LEU A 78 -15.04 -15.92 0.00
CA LEU A 78 -13.71 -16.43 0.42
C LEU A 78 -13.71 -16.97 1.87
N VAL A 79 -14.70 -17.81 2.17
CA VAL A 79 -14.88 -18.45 3.48
C VAL A 79 -14.67 -19.97 3.36
N CYS A 80 -14.64 -20.66 4.50
CA CYS A 80 -14.44 -22.12 4.57
C CYS A 80 -13.14 -22.58 3.87
N ASP A 81 -13.21 -23.49 2.89
CA ASP A 81 -12.05 -23.96 2.11
C ASP A 81 -11.23 -22.86 1.44
N ARG A 82 -11.83 -21.68 1.22
CA ARG A 82 -11.21 -20.54 0.56
C ARG A 82 -10.64 -19.49 1.53
N LYS A 83 -10.66 -19.76 2.83
CA LYS A 83 -10.17 -18.85 3.88
C LYS A 83 -8.68 -18.48 3.75
N TRP A 84 -7.88 -19.32 3.10
CA TRP A 84 -6.44 -19.06 2.89
C TRP A 84 -6.19 -17.95 1.85
N ILE A 85 -7.13 -17.69 0.94
CA ILE A 85 -6.94 -16.80 -0.22
C ILE A 85 -6.62 -15.34 0.19
N PRO A 86 -7.37 -14.68 1.10
CA PRO A 86 -7.05 -13.31 1.51
C PRO A 86 -5.65 -13.15 2.13
N GLY A 87 -5.24 -14.16 2.91
CA GLY A 87 -3.89 -14.23 3.47
C GLY A 87 -2.84 -14.32 2.37
N THR A 88 -3.04 -15.21 1.39
CA THR A 88 -2.15 -15.36 0.24
C THR A 88 -2.05 -14.09 -0.60
N ILE A 89 -3.15 -13.38 -0.86
CA ILE A 89 -3.12 -12.09 -1.58
C ILE A 89 -2.22 -11.08 -0.86
N THR A 90 -2.29 -11.04 0.48
CA THR A 90 -1.44 -10.15 1.28
C THR A 90 0.03 -10.57 1.20
N THR A 91 0.33 -11.86 1.25
CA THR A 91 1.71 -12.35 1.08
C THR A 91 2.27 -12.04 -0.31
N ILE A 92 1.46 -12.17 -1.37
CA ILE A 92 1.82 -11.80 -2.74
C ILE A 92 2.18 -10.31 -2.82
N GLN A 93 1.40 -9.44 -2.16
CA GLN A 93 1.71 -8.02 -2.08
C GLN A 93 3.07 -7.77 -1.40
N MET A 94 3.38 -8.50 -0.32
CA MET A 94 4.67 -8.38 0.38
C MET A 94 5.85 -8.92 -0.45
N CYS A 95 5.65 -9.99 -1.22
CA CYS A 95 6.63 -10.45 -2.19
C CYS A 95 6.89 -9.39 -3.26
N GLY A 96 5.84 -8.75 -3.77
CA GLY A 96 5.95 -7.61 -4.67
C GLY A 96 6.76 -6.48 -4.04
N LEU A 97 6.45 -6.11 -2.80
CA LEU A 97 7.16 -5.08 -2.03
C LEU A 97 8.67 -5.33 -1.98
N LEU A 98 9.08 -6.56 -1.68
CA LEU A 98 10.49 -6.97 -1.64
C LEU A 98 11.17 -6.77 -3.00
N VAL A 99 10.56 -7.29 -4.07
CA VAL A 99 11.10 -7.18 -5.43
C VAL A 99 11.22 -5.71 -5.85
N GLY A 100 10.19 -4.92 -5.59
CA GLY A 100 10.17 -3.49 -5.92
C GLY A 100 11.26 -2.71 -5.19
N ALA A 101 11.45 -2.96 -3.89
CA ALA A 101 12.47 -2.30 -3.10
C ALA A 101 13.90 -2.59 -3.60
N LEU A 102 14.18 -3.84 -4.01
CA LEU A 102 15.50 -4.25 -4.51
C LEU A 102 15.81 -3.66 -5.89
N VAL A 103 14.87 -3.78 -6.83
CA VAL A 103 15.09 -3.39 -8.23
C VAL A 103 15.08 -1.87 -8.39
N MET A 104 14.14 -1.19 -7.74
CA MET A 104 13.92 0.24 -7.99
C MET A 104 14.95 1.14 -7.32
N GLY A 105 15.60 0.69 -6.23
CA GLY A 105 16.72 1.41 -5.64
C GLY A 105 17.86 1.63 -6.64
N GLN A 106 18.22 0.57 -7.38
CA GLN A 106 19.25 0.65 -8.42
C GLN A 106 18.82 1.53 -9.60
N LEU A 107 17.56 1.39 -10.03
CA LEU A 107 17.00 2.23 -11.09
C LEU A 107 16.97 3.72 -10.71
N ALA A 108 16.74 4.04 -9.43
CA ALA A 108 16.67 5.43 -8.94
C ALA A 108 18.01 6.15 -9.08
N ASP A 109 19.10 5.43 -8.81
CA ASP A 109 20.46 5.98 -8.94
C ASP A 109 20.85 6.17 -10.42
N ILE A 110 20.28 5.36 -11.34
CA ILE A 110 20.53 5.48 -12.79
C ILE A 110 19.70 6.61 -13.42
N PHE A 111 18.38 6.58 -13.27
CA PHE A 111 17.42 7.43 -13.98
C PHE A 111 17.13 8.78 -13.28
N GLY A 112 17.48 8.89 -12.00
CA GLY A 112 17.19 10.05 -11.16
C GLY A 112 16.03 9.77 -10.21
N ARG A 113 16.19 10.23 -8.97
CA ARG A 113 15.27 9.92 -7.87
C ARG A 113 13.91 10.57 -8.07
N ARG A 114 13.85 11.85 -8.44
CA ARG A 114 12.57 12.55 -8.64
C ARG A 114 11.79 11.92 -9.79
N ARG A 115 12.39 11.76 -10.97
CA ARG A 115 11.66 11.19 -12.13
C ARG A 115 11.08 9.81 -11.81
N LEU A 116 11.89 8.93 -11.23
CA LEU A 116 11.46 7.58 -10.92
C LEU A 116 10.39 7.53 -9.84
N LEU A 117 10.48 8.39 -8.81
CA LEU A 117 9.48 8.50 -7.76
C LEU A 117 8.08 8.77 -8.33
N TYR A 118 7.95 9.77 -9.21
CA TYR A 118 6.65 10.16 -9.76
C TYR A 118 6.15 9.17 -10.83
N LEU A 119 7.05 8.54 -11.59
CA LEU A 119 6.69 7.46 -12.50
C LEU A 119 6.15 6.24 -11.74
N ALA A 120 6.87 5.79 -10.71
CA ALA A 120 6.42 4.67 -9.88
C ALA A 120 5.12 5.01 -9.14
N TYR A 121 4.99 6.23 -8.64
CA TYR A 121 3.80 6.67 -7.93
C TYR A 121 2.58 6.85 -8.85
N SER A 122 2.73 7.41 -10.04
CA SER A 122 1.63 7.49 -11.01
C SER A 122 1.16 6.10 -11.46
N LEU A 123 2.11 5.18 -11.70
CA LEU A 123 1.79 3.79 -12.00
C LEU A 123 1.10 3.11 -10.81
N LEU A 124 1.52 3.38 -9.57
CA LEU A 124 0.87 2.87 -8.35
C LEU A 124 -0.61 3.27 -8.32
N LEU A 125 -0.92 4.54 -8.57
CA LEU A 125 -2.30 5.03 -8.58
C LEU A 125 -3.12 4.39 -9.71
N ALA A 126 -2.56 4.25 -10.91
CA ALA A 126 -3.23 3.63 -12.04
C ALA A 126 -3.54 2.14 -11.79
N VAL A 127 -2.56 1.38 -11.30
CA VAL A 127 -2.71 -0.05 -10.97
C VAL A 127 -3.67 -0.24 -9.79
N SER A 128 -3.58 0.63 -8.77
CA SER A 128 -4.51 0.62 -7.64
C SER A 128 -5.95 0.88 -8.09
N LEU A 129 -6.17 1.90 -8.92
CA LEU A 129 -7.48 2.20 -9.48
C LEU A 129 -8.01 1.04 -10.34
N GLY A 130 -7.14 0.43 -11.17
CA GLY A 130 -7.47 -0.76 -11.95
C GLY A 130 -7.89 -1.95 -11.10
N SER A 131 -7.30 -2.12 -9.92
CA SER A 131 -7.63 -3.22 -9.00
C SER A 131 -9.08 -3.15 -8.48
N ALA A 132 -9.69 -1.96 -8.44
CA ALA A 132 -11.08 -1.77 -8.06
C ALA A 132 -12.07 -2.36 -9.08
N PHE A 133 -11.63 -2.63 -10.31
CA PHE A 133 -12.44 -3.21 -11.38
C PHE A 133 -12.20 -4.71 -11.57
N ALA A 134 -11.36 -5.33 -10.74
CA ALA A 134 -11.11 -6.76 -10.82
C ALA A 134 -12.40 -7.56 -10.53
N ASN A 135 -12.77 -8.47 -11.42
CA ASN A 135 -13.95 -9.34 -11.26
C ASN A 135 -13.60 -10.74 -10.74
N SER A 136 -12.31 -11.02 -10.50
CA SER A 136 -11.83 -12.28 -9.96
C SER A 136 -10.71 -12.05 -8.94
N TRP A 137 -10.63 -12.92 -7.94
CA TRP A 137 -9.62 -12.83 -6.89
C TRP A 137 -8.20 -13.05 -7.44
N GLN A 138 -8.04 -13.84 -8.50
CA GLN A 138 -6.75 -14.08 -9.16
C GLN A 138 -6.23 -12.80 -9.82
N LEU A 139 -7.10 -12.11 -10.58
CA LEU A 139 -6.73 -10.85 -11.21
C LEU A 139 -6.41 -9.79 -10.15
N PHE A 140 -7.18 -9.77 -9.07
CA PHE A 140 -6.92 -8.90 -7.93
C PHE A 140 -5.57 -9.21 -7.26
N ALA A 141 -5.20 -10.49 -7.11
CA ALA A 141 -3.90 -10.90 -6.58
C ALA A 141 -2.73 -10.42 -7.47
N VAL A 142 -2.89 -10.47 -8.79
CA VAL A 142 -1.89 -9.93 -9.74
C VAL A 142 -1.74 -8.42 -9.57
N PHE A 143 -2.85 -7.67 -9.51
CA PHE A 143 -2.79 -6.24 -9.22
C PHE A 143 -2.09 -5.95 -7.89
N ARG A 144 -2.36 -6.76 -6.86
CA ARG A 144 -1.74 -6.62 -5.54
C ARG A 144 -0.24 -6.85 -5.55
N PHE A 145 0.27 -7.77 -6.36
CA PHE A 145 1.70 -7.93 -6.58
C PHE A 145 2.34 -6.63 -7.11
N PHE A 146 1.76 -6.07 -8.18
CA PHE A 146 2.29 -4.83 -8.78
C PHE A 146 2.14 -3.62 -7.86
N ILE A 147 1.02 -3.49 -7.13
CA ILE A 147 0.85 -2.47 -6.10
C ILE A 147 1.95 -2.60 -5.04
N GLY A 148 2.21 -3.82 -4.56
CA GLY A 148 3.30 -4.09 -3.62
C GLY A 148 4.65 -3.62 -4.16
N ALA A 149 5.01 -4.01 -5.39
CA ALA A 149 6.27 -3.61 -6.02
C ALA A 149 6.40 -2.09 -6.15
N LEU A 150 5.33 -1.39 -6.53
CA LEU A 150 5.35 0.06 -6.69
C LEU A 150 5.37 0.78 -5.33
N VAL A 151 4.70 0.25 -4.30
CA VAL A 151 4.80 0.74 -2.92
C VAL A 151 6.24 0.65 -2.44
N GLY A 152 6.89 -0.51 -2.58
CA GLY A 152 8.27 -0.71 -2.10
C GLY A 152 9.25 0.21 -2.82
N SER A 153 9.05 0.37 -4.12
CA SER A 153 9.78 1.32 -4.96
C SER A 153 9.68 2.76 -4.46
N VAL A 154 8.45 3.23 -4.24
CA VAL A 154 8.19 4.61 -3.79
C VAL A 154 8.71 4.83 -2.37
N MET A 155 8.59 3.85 -1.47
CA MET A 155 9.09 3.95 -0.09
C MET A 155 10.60 4.18 -0.04
N VAL A 156 11.37 3.40 -0.79
CA VAL A 156 12.84 3.53 -0.80
C VAL A 156 13.26 4.92 -1.33
N VAL A 157 12.71 5.35 -2.46
CA VAL A 157 13.09 6.63 -3.07
C VAL A 157 12.62 7.82 -2.25
N ASN A 158 11.39 7.77 -1.71
CA ASN A 158 10.84 8.83 -0.87
C ASN A 158 11.60 8.99 0.44
N PHE A 159 12.19 7.91 0.99
CA PHE A 159 13.03 8.00 2.18
C PHE A 159 14.39 8.65 1.88
N VAL A 160 15.03 8.29 0.76
CA VAL A 160 16.38 8.78 0.45
C VAL A 160 16.38 10.22 -0.06
N LEU A 161 15.41 10.62 -0.88
CA LEU A 161 15.41 11.93 -1.53
C LEU A 161 15.52 13.10 -0.52
N PRO A 162 14.71 13.18 0.57
CA PRO A 162 14.86 14.25 1.57
C PRO A 162 16.21 14.23 2.28
N LEU A 163 16.76 13.05 2.56
CA LEU A 163 18.05 12.90 3.26
C LEU A 163 19.25 13.42 2.46
N GLU A 164 19.09 13.58 1.15
CA GLU A 164 20.11 14.18 0.29
C GLU A 164 20.17 15.70 0.39
N PHE A 165 19.05 16.35 0.74
CA PHE A 165 18.99 17.79 0.97
C PHE A 165 19.42 18.20 2.38
N VAL A 166 19.47 17.24 3.30
CA VAL A 166 19.65 17.50 4.74
C VAL A 166 21.10 17.23 5.16
N THR A 167 21.61 18.09 6.05
CA THR A 167 22.94 17.93 6.65
C THR A 167 22.96 16.72 7.60
N PRO A 168 24.13 16.07 7.82
CA PRO A 168 24.23 14.84 8.60
C PRO A 168 23.58 14.90 9.98
N SER A 169 23.61 16.06 10.65
CA SER A 169 23.02 16.26 11.99
C SER A 169 21.49 16.14 12.02
N TRP A 170 20.82 16.51 10.94
CA TRP A 170 19.35 16.51 10.86
C TRP A 170 18.77 15.26 10.20
N ARG A 171 19.62 14.36 9.67
CA ARG A 171 19.18 13.14 8.96
C ARG A 171 18.30 12.24 9.83
N THR A 172 18.67 12.05 11.09
CA THR A 172 17.88 11.23 12.02
C THR A 172 16.50 11.82 12.23
N PHE A 173 16.42 13.14 12.47
CA PHE A 173 15.14 13.82 12.63
C PHE A 173 14.27 13.72 11.37
N CYS A 174 14.83 14.00 10.19
CA CYS A 174 14.08 13.88 8.93
C CYS A 174 13.64 12.45 8.62
N GLY A 175 14.41 11.44 9.03
CA GLY A 175 14.01 10.04 8.93
C GLY A 175 12.89 9.65 9.91
N CYS A 176 12.82 10.29 11.08
CA CYS A 176 11.80 10.04 12.09
C CYS A 176 10.49 10.80 11.85
N VAL A 177 10.54 11.96 11.19
CA VAL A 177 9.35 12.74 10.82
C VAL A 177 8.67 12.07 9.62
N GLY A 178 7.98 10.95 9.90
CA GLY A 178 7.20 10.19 8.93
C GLY A 178 5.71 10.57 8.95
N PHE A 179 5.09 10.56 7.78
CA PHE A 179 3.64 10.74 7.62
C PHE A 179 2.90 9.39 7.53
N TRP A 180 3.60 8.26 7.67
CA TRP A 180 3.02 6.92 7.68
C TRP A 180 1.87 6.76 8.69
N ALA A 181 2.06 7.25 9.93
CA ALA A 181 1.03 7.21 10.97
C ALA A 181 -0.21 8.02 10.60
N VAL A 182 -0.04 9.15 9.93
CA VAL A 182 -1.16 9.95 9.39
C VAL A 182 -1.90 9.16 8.32
N GLY A 183 -1.19 8.40 7.48
CA GLY A 183 -1.77 7.46 6.52
C GLY A 183 -2.65 6.39 7.18
N LEU A 184 -2.17 5.77 8.26
CA LEU A 184 -2.93 4.81 9.07
C LEU A 184 -4.22 5.42 9.63
N MET A 185 -4.10 6.57 10.31
CA MET A 185 -5.24 7.25 10.93
C MET A 185 -6.28 7.66 9.90
N THR A 186 -5.85 8.27 8.80
CA THR A 186 -6.76 8.69 7.73
C THR A 186 -7.41 7.48 7.06
N LEU A 187 -6.69 6.38 6.82
CA LEU A 187 -7.28 5.17 6.26
C LEU A 187 -8.38 4.58 7.16
N ALA A 188 -8.20 4.62 8.48
CA ALA A 188 -9.24 4.19 9.41
C ALA A 188 -10.51 5.05 9.31
N VAL A 189 -10.35 6.36 9.12
CA VAL A 189 -11.48 7.27 8.85
C VAL A 189 -12.16 6.92 7.52
N TRP A 190 -11.40 6.67 6.45
CA TRP A 190 -11.95 6.23 5.17
C TRP A 190 -12.74 4.92 5.31
N GLY A 191 -12.20 3.92 6.01
CA GLY A 191 -12.84 2.62 6.22
C GLY A 191 -14.07 2.69 7.12
N TYR A 192 -14.19 3.69 7.99
CA TYR A 192 -15.39 3.93 8.79
C TYR A 192 -16.56 4.46 7.94
N PHE A 193 -16.28 5.39 7.02
CA PHE A 193 -17.33 6.01 6.18
C PHE A 193 -17.67 5.21 4.92
N ILE A 194 -16.72 4.46 4.36
CA ILE A 194 -16.90 3.73 3.10
C ILE A 194 -16.80 2.24 3.37
N THR A 195 -17.96 1.58 3.35
CA THR A 195 -18.09 0.15 3.64
C THR A 195 -17.93 -0.75 2.42
N ASN A 196 -17.93 -0.17 1.21
CA ASN A 196 -17.68 -0.90 -0.03
C ASN A 196 -16.20 -0.79 -0.42
N TRP A 197 -15.54 -1.93 -0.55
CA TRP A 197 -14.12 -1.99 -0.83
C TRP A 197 -13.70 -1.36 -2.18
N ARG A 198 -14.53 -1.46 -3.23
CA ARG A 198 -14.23 -0.87 -4.54
C ARG A 198 -14.20 0.65 -4.45
N TYR A 199 -15.20 1.25 -3.80
CA TYR A 199 -15.21 2.70 -3.56
C TYR A 199 -14.09 3.15 -2.64
N LEU A 200 -13.68 2.33 -1.67
CA LEU A 200 -12.53 2.62 -0.80
C LEU A 200 -11.23 2.67 -1.61
N VAL A 201 -11.01 1.70 -2.51
CA VAL A 201 -9.85 1.69 -3.43
C VAL A 201 -9.87 2.92 -4.33
N ILE A 202 -11.02 3.22 -4.96
CA ILE A 202 -11.17 4.36 -5.87
C ILE A 202 -10.92 5.67 -5.11
N GLY A 203 -11.57 5.87 -3.97
CA GLY A 203 -11.46 7.10 -3.18
C GLY A 203 -10.01 7.39 -2.75
N THR A 204 -9.34 6.39 -2.17
CA THR A 204 -7.94 6.52 -1.75
C THR A 204 -6.99 6.75 -2.94
N SER A 205 -7.23 6.09 -4.08
CA SER A 205 -6.41 6.27 -5.29
C SER A 205 -6.60 7.67 -5.91
N VAL A 206 -7.85 8.15 -5.99
CA VAL A 206 -8.17 9.48 -6.52
C VAL A 206 -7.63 10.58 -5.62
N SER A 207 -7.77 10.45 -4.30
CA SER A 207 -7.18 11.40 -3.34
C SER A 207 -5.65 11.42 -3.42
N GLY A 208 -5.02 10.29 -3.75
CA GLY A 208 -3.58 10.21 -3.98
C GLY A 208 -3.08 11.08 -5.15
N VAL A 209 -3.92 11.34 -6.16
CA VAL A 209 -3.54 12.18 -7.32
C VAL A 209 -3.10 13.57 -6.90
N PHE A 210 -3.63 14.11 -5.79
CA PHE A 210 -3.22 15.42 -5.26
C PHE A 210 -1.71 15.48 -4.97
N MET A 211 -1.10 14.35 -4.62
CA MET A 211 0.33 14.28 -4.35
C MET A 211 1.18 14.45 -5.62
N LEU A 212 0.65 14.13 -6.81
CA LEU A 212 1.38 14.35 -8.08
C LEU A 212 1.65 15.84 -8.33
N PHE A 213 0.80 16.74 -7.80
CA PHE A 213 1.02 18.18 -7.89
C PHE A 213 2.26 18.66 -7.12
N SER A 214 2.81 17.84 -6.22
CA SER A 214 4.09 18.16 -5.57
C SER A 214 5.27 18.18 -6.57
N TRP A 215 5.09 17.71 -7.80
CA TRP A 215 6.10 17.70 -8.86
C TRP A 215 6.73 19.07 -9.08
N TRP A 216 5.95 20.14 -9.06
CA TRP A 216 6.45 21.50 -9.33
C TRP A 216 7.29 22.07 -8.19
N PHE A 217 7.17 21.52 -6.99
CA PHE A 217 7.84 22.04 -5.78
C PHE A 217 9.08 21.24 -5.40
N VAL A 218 9.15 19.96 -5.77
CA VAL A 218 10.25 19.08 -5.39
C VAL A 218 11.38 19.16 -6.42
N PRO A 219 12.56 19.73 -6.10
CA PRO A 219 13.70 19.71 -7.00
C PRO A 219 14.31 18.30 -7.11
N GLU A 220 15.12 18.07 -8.15
CA GLU A 220 15.93 16.86 -8.25
C GLU A 220 17.08 16.90 -7.24
N SER A 221 17.60 15.73 -6.87
CA SER A 221 18.73 15.64 -5.94
C SER A 221 19.98 16.35 -6.46
N PRO A 222 20.56 17.32 -5.71
CA PRO A 222 21.82 17.96 -6.06
C PRO A 222 22.98 16.97 -6.16
N ARG A 223 23.00 15.95 -5.27
CA ARG A 223 24.05 14.93 -5.28
C ARG A 223 24.01 14.08 -6.55
N TRP A 224 22.80 13.68 -6.97
CA TRP A 224 22.62 12.94 -8.21
C TRP A 224 22.96 13.78 -9.44
N LEU A 225 22.61 15.07 -9.46
CA LEU A 225 22.99 15.97 -10.55
C LEU A 225 24.51 16.11 -10.68
N LEU A 226 25.21 16.25 -9.55
CA LEU A 226 26.68 16.30 -9.52
C LEU A 226 27.30 15.00 -10.03
N SER A 227 26.77 13.83 -9.65
CA SER A 227 27.29 12.54 -10.13
C SER A 227 27.06 12.32 -11.63
N LYS A 228 26.04 12.95 -12.22
CA LYS A 228 25.76 12.94 -13.66
C LYS A 228 26.44 14.08 -14.44
N GLY A 229 27.29 14.88 -13.80
CA GLY A 229 27.99 16.01 -14.45
C GLY A 229 27.08 17.20 -14.82
N ARG A 230 25.87 17.27 -14.27
CA ARG A 230 24.91 18.37 -14.52
C ARG A 230 25.13 19.49 -13.49
N TYR A 231 26.26 20.17 -13.60
CA TYR A 231 26.73 21.15 -12.62
C TYR A 231 25.84 22.39 -12.52
N ASP A 232 25.40 22.95 -13.65
CA ASP A 232 24.63 24.21 -13.67
C ASP A 232 23.27 24.06 -12.97
N GLU A 233 22.61 22.91 -13.15
CA GLU A 233 21.35 22.60 -12.48
C GLU A 233 21.53 22.38 -10.97
N ALA A 234 22.60 21.68 -10.58
CA ALA A 234 22.95 21.50 -9.18
C ALA A 234 23.23 22.86 -8.52
N GLU A 235 23.89 23.78 -9.23
CA GLU A 235 24.16 25.14 -8.79
C GLU A 235 22.90 25.98 -8.59
N ALA A 236 21.97 25.95 -9.55
CA ALA A 236 20.70 26.65 -9.42
C ALA A 236 19.90 26.19 -8.19
N ILE A 237 19.85 24.88 -7.94
CA ILE A 237 19.14 24.31 -6.79
C ILE A 237 19.84 24.69 -5.48
N LEU A 238 21.17 24.53 -5.40
CA LEU A 238 21.92 24.87 -4.19
C LEU A 238 21.85 26.37 -3.88
N LYS A 239 21.90 27.25 -4.89
CA LYS A 239 21.67 28.69 -4.72
C LYS A 239 20.31 29.00 -4.11
N THR A 240 19.28 28.31 -4.57
CA THR A 240 17.92 28.46 -4.05
C THR A 240 17.85 28.01 -2.59
N VAL A 241 18.39 26.84 -2.26
CA VAL A 241 18.43 26.31 -0.89
C VAL A 241 19.20 27.23 0.06
N ALA A 242 20.36 27.73 -0.37
CA ALA A 242 21.18 28.66 0.40
C ALA A 242 20.46 29.99 0.69
N ARG A 243 19.72 30.51 -0.30
CA ARG A 243 18.88 31.71 -0.11
C ARG A 243 17.79 31.50 0.92
N TYR A 244 17.12 30.34 0.92
CA TYR A 244 16.11 30.00 1.94
C TYR A 244 16.72 29.82 3.33
N ASN A 245 17.89 29.19 3.41
CA ASN A 245 18.58 28.94 4.67
C ASN A 245 19.40 30.14 5.19
N LYS A 246 19.53 31.20 4.39
CA LYS A 246 20.34 32.40 4.69
C LYS A 246 21.81 32.07 5.00
N VAL A 247 22.39 31.18 4.21
CA VAL A 247 23.79 30.75 4.33
C VAL A 247 24.54 31.11 3.06
N ASP A 248 25.80 31.55 3.19
CA ASP A 248 26.67 31.81 2.05
C ASP A 248 27.07 30.51 1.37
N LEU A 249 27.06 30.50 0.03
CA LEU A 249 27.47 29.33 -0.72
C LEU A 249 29.00 29.19 -0.72
N PRO A 250 29.54 27.99 -0.44
CA PRO A 250 30.95 27.72 -0.70
C PRO A 250 31.22 27.83 -2.21
N ASP A 251 32.47 28.18 -2.56
CA ASP A 251 32.88 28.37 -3.94
C ASP A 251 32.58 27.13 -4.81
N PHE A 252 31.70 27.32 -5.79
CA PHE A 252 31.21 26.26 -6.68
C PHE A 252 32.35 25.62 -7.50
N SER A 253 33.43 26.36 -7.74
CA SER A 253 34.62 25.85 -8.41
C SER A 253 35.27 24.70 -7.63
N THR A 254 35.19 24.74 -6.30
CA THR A 254 35.76 23.71 -5.41
C THR A 254 34.87 22.47 -5.38
N LEU A 255 33.54 22.64 -5.32
CA LEU A 255 32.58 21.53 -5.40
C LEU A 255 32.70 20.77 -6.72
N ARG A 256 32.86 21.51 -7.83
CA ARG A 256 33.08 20.92 -9.16
C ARG A 256 34.35 20.07 -9.20
N LYS A 257 35.49 20.60 -8.73
CA LYS A 257 36.76 19.86 -8.66
C LYS A 257 36.66 18.58 -7.83
N VAL A 258 36.04 18.65 -6.65
CA VAL A 258 35.85 17.47 -5.78
C VAL A 258 34.97 16.42 -6.45
N SER A 259 33.89 16.84 -7.11
CA SER A 259 33.02 15.91 -7.84
C SER A 259 33.72 15.25 -9.02
N GLU A 260 34.50 16.00 -9.81
CA GLU A 260 35.25 15.47 -10.95
C GLU A 260 36.32 14.45 -10.53
N VAL A 261 36.96 14.66 -9.38
CA VAL A 261 37.89 13.69 -8.78
C VAL A 261 37.14 12.43 -8.38
N CYS A 262 36.03 12.53 -7.64
CA CYS A 262 35.25 11.36 -7.22
C CYS A 262 34.68 10.57 -8.40
N THR A 263 34.22 11.23 -9.46
CA THR A 263 33.68 10.55 -10.65
C THR A 263 34.79 9.82 -11.42
N LYS A 264 36.02 10.34 -11.44
CA LYS A 264 37.17 9.66 -12.08
C LYS A 264 37.67 8.45 -11.30
N THR A 265 37.48 8.40 -9.99
CA THR A 265 37.88 7.25 -9.15
C THR A 265 36.86 6.10 -9.19
N LEU A 266 35.65 6.35 -9.69
CA LEU A 266 34.56 5.37 -9.77
C LEU A 266 34.44 4.67 -11.13
N ASN A 267 35.17 5.14 -12.15
CA ASN A 267 35.30 4.51 -13.46
C ASN A 267 36.65 3.79 -13.58
#